data_AF-A0A5G2QI11-F1
#
_entry.id   AF-A0A5G2QI11-F1
#
_cell.length_a   1.000
_cell.length_b   1.000
_cell.length_c   1.000
_cell.angle_alpha   90.00
_cell.angle_beta   90.00
_cell.angle_gamma   90.00
#
_symmetry.space_group_name_H-M   'P 1'
#
loop_
_entity.id
_entity.type
_entity.pdbx_description
1 polymer ?
#
loop_
_entity_poly.entity_id
_entity_poly.type
_entity_poly.pdbx_seq_one_letter_code
_entity_poly.pdbx_strand_id
1 'polypeptide(L)'
;MTARGTASRFLTSVLHNGLGRYVQQLQRLSFSLSRDAPSSRGAREFVEREVTDFARRNPGVVIYVNPRPCCVPRVVAEYLNGAVREESIHCKSVEEIAALVQKLADQSGLDVIRIRKPFHTDSPSIQGQWHPFTNKPTTLGGLRPREVQDPAPAQDAAELLCKGAGPCWHSIVALPQEHVAPIGQLRHWPETVCSCTAEPPARPARPSEYFRRCPLPPPRKQAT
;
A
#
# COMPACT_ATOMS: atom_id res chain seq x y z
N MET A 1 -19.77 15.95 -7.01
CA MET A 1 -19.16 14.93 -6.12
C MET A 1 -18.20 15.62 -5.17
N THR A 2 -18.25 15.34 -3.87
CA THR A 2 -17.37 15.99 -2.87
C THR A 2 -16.23 15.06 -2.45
N ALA A 3 -15.09 15.65 -2.09
CA ALA A 3 -13.86 14.92 -1.73
C ALA A 3 -13.98 13.97 -0.52
N ARG A 4 -15.00 14.15 0.34
CA ARG A 4 -15.27 13.31 1.52
C ARG A 4 -16.12 12.08 1.19
N GLY A 5 -16.93 12.15 0.13
CA GLY A 5 -17.80 11.05 -0.29
C GLY A 5 -17.17 10.11 -1.34
N THR A 6 -15.99 10.44 -1.87
CA THR A 6 -15.29 9.64 -2.88
C THR A 6 -13.95 9.13 -2.37
N ALA A 7 -13.55 7.96 -2.86
CA ALA A 7 -12.23 7.41 -2.59
C ALA A 7 -11.12 8.35 -3.09
N SER A 8 -9.94 8.22 -2.49
CA SER A 8 -8.75 8.98 -2.88
C SER A 8 -7.50 8.12 -2.77
N ARG A 9 -6.49 8.46 -3.55
CA ARG A 9 -5.18 7.80 -3.52
C ARG A 9 -4.04 8.80 -3.49
N PHE A 10 -2.84 8.33 -3.19
CA PHE A 10 -1.61 9.08 -3.41
C PHE A 10 -1.12 8.89 -4.85
N LEU A 11 -0.30 9.82 -5.33
CA LEU A 11 0.37 9.69 -6.61
C LEU A 11 1.41 8.56 -6.49
N THR A 12 1.41 7.66 -7.45
CA THR A 12 2.34 6.54 -7.55
C THR A 12 2.43 6.10 -9.01
N SER A 13 3.45 5.31 -9.36
CA SER A 13 3.59 4.69 -10.69
C SER A 13 3.43 3.18 -10.59
N VAL A 14 3.12 2.53 -11.72
CA VAL A 14 3.11 1.06 -11.81
C VAL A 14 4.55 0.60 -12.05
N LEU A 15 5.08 -0.25 -11.15
CA LEU A 15 6.43 -0.84 -11.26
C LEU A 15 7.56 0.17 -11.50
N HIS A 16 7.49 1.37 -10.90
CA HIS A 16 8.51 2.42 -11.05
C HIS A 16 8.81 2.79 -12.52
N ASN A 17 7.76 2.81 -13.36
CA ASN A 17 7.86 3.14 -14.76
C ASN A 17 8.55 4.50 -14.96
N GLY A 18 9.57 4.54 -15.83
CA GLY A 18 10.38 5.75 -16.08
C GLY A 18 11.66 5.89 -15.27
N LEU A 19 11.92 5.06 -14.24
CA LEU A 19 13.25 5.05 -13.58
C LEU A 19 14.32 4.36 -14.44
N GLY A 20 13.99 3.20 -15.02
CA GLY A 20 14.90 2.46 -15.90
C GLY A 20 14.54 2.63 -17.38
N ARG A 21 13.39 2.08 -17.77
CA ARG A 21 12.80 2.27 -19.10
C ARG A 21 11.32 2.56 -18.99
N TYR A 22 10.78 3.19 -20.02
CA TYR A 22 9.34 3.35 -20.17
C TYR A 22 8.71 2.07 -20.74
N VAL A 23 7.62 1.62 -20.14
CA VAL A 23 6.76 0.54 -20.63
C VAL A 23 5.33 1.07 -20.76
N GLN A 24 4.75 0.92 -21.94
CA GLN A 24 3.34 1.26 -22.19
C GLN A 24 2.44 0.33 -21.36
N GLN A 25 1.51 0.92 -20.60
CA GLN A 25 0.68 0.17 -19.64
C GLN A 25 -0.59 -0.41 -20.25
N LEU A 26 -1.07 0.16 -21.34
CA LEU A 26 -2.19 -0.38 -22.11
C LEU A 26 -1.74 -1.68 -22.79
N GLN A 27 -2.46 -2.78 -22.53
CA GLN A 27 -2.16 -4.09 -23.10
C GLN A 27 -3.09 -4.44 -24.25
N ARG A 28 -4.39 -4.21 -24.07
CA ARG A 28 -5.43 -4.64 -25.01
C ARG A 28 -6.49 -3.58 -25.20
N LEU A 29 -6.91 -3.40 -26.45
CA LEU A 29 -8.13 -2.67 -26.79
C LEU A 29 -9.11 -3.62 -27.48
N SER A 30 -10.32 -3.70 -26.96
CA SER A 30 -11.41 -4.48 -27.57
C SER A 30 -12.53 -3.54 -28.00
N PHE A 31 -12.73 -3.41 -29.30
CA PHE A 31 -13.81 -2.62 -29.89
C PHE A 31 -15.03 -3.51 -30.12
N SER A 32 -16.19 -3.01 -29.68
CA SER A 32 -17.48 -3.55 -30.06
C SER A 32 -18.25 -2.53 -30.85
N LEU A 33 -18.55 -2.87 -32.10
CA LEU A 33 -19.20 -1.99 -33.06
C LEU A 33 -20.23 -2.76 -33.88
N SER A 34 -21.23 -2.03 -34.37
CA SER A 34 -22.29 -2.59 -35.21
C SER A 34 -22.06 -2.21 -36.67
N ARG A 35 -22.35 -3.15 -37.56
CA ARG A 35 -22.26 -2.93 -39.01
C ARG A 35 -23.29 -1.90 -39.48
N ASP A 36 -24.52 -2.00 -38.98
CA ASP A 36 -25.68 -1.32 -39.57
C ASP A 36 -26.14 -0.11 -38.75
N ALA A 37 -25.83 -0.05 -37.45
CA ALA A 37 -26.34 1.00 -36.58
C ALA A 37 -25.69 2.38 -36.88
N PRO A 38 -26.48 3.48 -36.92
CA PRO A 38 -25.95 4.82 -37.13
C PRO A 38 -25.11 5.31 -35.95
N SER A 39 -25.42 4.85 -34.73
CA SER A 39 -24.66 5.16 -33.52
C SER A 39 -23.20 4.71 -33.55
N SER A 40 -22.89 3.75 -34.43
CA SER A 40 -21.57 3.16 -34.63
C SER A 40 -20.86 3.68 -35.88
N ARG A 41 -21.37 4.75 -36.53
CA ARG A 41 -20.79 5.31 -37.76
C ARG A 41 -19.33 5.74 -37.56
N GLY A 42 -19.04 6.58 -36.56
CA GLY A 42 -17.68 7.06 -36.30
C GLY A 42 -16.73 5.92 -35.90
N ALA A 43 -17.21 4.92 -35.16
CA ALA A 43 -16.41 3.75 -34.79
C ALA A 43 -16.01 2.91 -36.01
N ARG A 44 -16.89 2.78 -37.01
CA ARG A 44 -16.59 2.07 -38.27
C ARG A 44 -15.52 2.82 -39.08
N GLU A 45 -15.71 4.13 -39.26
CA GLU A 45 -14.78 4.96 -40.01
C GLU A 45 -13.39 5.02 -39.34
N PHE A 46 -13.35 5.04 -38.00
CA PHE A 46 -12.09 4.90 -37.24
C PHE A 46 -11.38 3.57 -37.50
N VAL A 47 -12.12 2.46 -37.54
CA VAL A 47 -11.56 1.13 -37.84
C VAL A 47 -11.09 1.02 -39.29
N GLU A 48 -11.72 1.71 -40.23
CA GLU A 48 -11.31 1.69 -41.63
C GLU A 48 -10.04 2.50 -41.90
N ARG A 49 -9.88 3.65 -41.22
CA ARG A 49 -8.79 4.61 -41.52
C ARG A 49 -7.67 4.65 -40.48
N GLU A 50 -8.02 4.76 -39.20
CA GLU A 50 -7.08 5.18 -38.15
C GLU A 50 -6.51 4.02 -37.33
N VAL A 51 -7.27 2.94 -37.15
CA VAL A 51 -6.87 1.85 -36.23
C VAL A 51 -5.56 1.18 -36.63
N THR A 52 -5.31 1.04 -37.94
CA THR A 52 -4.11 0.40 -38.47
C THR A 52 -2.88 1.25 -38.18
N ASP A 53 -2.97 2.57 -38.35
CA ASP A 53 -1.87 3.49 -38.06
C ASP A 53 -1.63 3.64 -36.56
N PHE A 54 -2.70 3.58 -35.75
CA PHE A 54 -2.55 3.50 -34.30
C PHE A 54 -1.83 2.21 -33.86
N ALA A 55 -2.16 1.05 -34.46
CA ALA A 55 -1.49 -0.23 -34.16
C ALA A 55 0.00 -0.21 -34.56
N ARG A 56 0.32 0.42 -35.70
CA ARG A 56 1.72 0.61 -36.14
C ARG A 56 2.52 1.49 -35.18
N ARG A 57 1.91 2.55 -34.65
CA ARG A 57 2.54 3.43 -33.65
C ARG A 57 2.75 2.73 -32.30
N ASN A 58 1.86 1.80 -31.94
CA ASN A 58 1.85 1.13 -30.65
C ASN A 58 1.95 -0.40 -30.81
N PRO A 59 3.11 -0.95 -31.20
CA PRO A 59 3.26 -2.39 -31.45
C PRO A 59 3.08 -3.26 -30.19
N GLY A 60 3.15 -2.67 -28.99
CA GLY A 60 2.92 -3.37 -27.73
C GLY A 60 1.44 -3.56 -27.38
N VAL A 61 0.51 -2.94 -28.11
CA VAL A 61 -0.93 -2.98 -27.83
C VAL A 61 -1.62 -3.93 -28.79
N VAL A 62 -2.37 -4.90 -28.25
CA VAL A 62 -3.17 -5.81 -29.07
C VAL A 62 -4.58 -5.26 -29.26
N ILE A 63 -5.03 -5.16 -30.50
CA ILE A 63 -6.35 -4.58 -30.82
C ILE A 63 -7.27 -5.66 -31.39
N TYR A 64 -8.44 -5.81 -30.78
CA TYR A 64 -9.51 -6.68 -31.25
C TYR A 64 -10.67 -5.84 -31.76
N VAL A 65 -11.16 -6.20 -32.94
CA VAL A 65 -12.38 -5.61 -33.52
C VAL A 65 -13.43 -6.70 -33.56
N ASN A 66 -14.49 -6.53 -32.76
CA ASN A 66 -15.62 -7.45 -32.73
C ASN A 66 -16.85 -6.76 -33.37
N PRO A 67 -17.09 -6.98 -34.68
CA PRO A 67 -18.30 -6.52 -35.33
C PRO A 67 -19.47 -7.40 -34.86
N ARG A 68 -20.35 -6.84 -34.01
CA ARG A 68 -21.55 -7.53 -33.54
C ARG A 68 -22.75 -6.58 -33.54
N PRO A 69 -23.98 -7.08 -33.70
CA PRO A 69 -25.17 -6.27 -33.53
C PRO A 69 -25.18 -5.63 -32.12
N CYS A 70 -25.02 -4.31 -32.05
CA CYS A 70 -25.08 -3.55 -30.81
C CYS A 70 -25.64 -2.14 -31.03
N CYS A 71 -26.45 -1.66 -30.08
CA CYS A 71 -27.01 -0.31 -30.13
C CYS A 71 -26.00 0.76 -29.68
N VAL A 72 -25.13 0.40 -28.74
CA VAL A 72 -24.15 1.30 -28.13
C VAL A 72 -22.76 0.72 -28.34
N PRO A 73 -21.95 1.29 -29.25
CA PRO A 73 -20.57 0.84 -29.44
C PRO A 73 -19.70 1.23 -28.25
N ARG A 74 -18.71 0.40 -27.95
CA ARG A 74 -17.86 0.52 -26.77
C ARG A 74 -16.42 0.12 -27.07
N VAL A 75 -15.51 0.66 -26.30
CA VAL A 75 -14.10 0.25 -26.25
C VAL A 75 -13.77 -0.20 -24.83
N VAL A 76 -13.13 -1.36 -24.73
CA VAL A 76 -12.62 -1.91 -23.47
C VAL A 76 -11.10 -1.87 -23.51
N ALA A 77 -10.51 -1.14 -22.58
CA ALA A 77 -9.07 -1.01 -22.39
C ALA A 77 -8.62 -1.84 -21.17
N GLU A 78 -7.70 -2.77 -21.39
CA GLU A 78 -7.08 -3.59 -20.35
C GLU A 78 -5.64 -3.14 -20.14
N TYR A 79 -5.25 -2.96 -18.89
CA TYR A 79 -3.92 -2.51 -18.49
C TYR A 79 -3.13 -3.62 -17.80
N LEU A 80 -1.80 -3.49 -17.77
CA LEU A 80 -0.90 -4.47 -17.16
C LEU A 80 -1.15 -4.72 -15.67
N ASN A 81 -1.68 -3.73 -14.95
CA ASN A 81 -2.05 -3.87 -13.54
C ASN A 81 -3.38 -4.62 -13.32
N GLY A 82 -4.02 -5.12 -14.39
CA GLY A 82 -5.31 -5.80 -14.36
C GLY A 82 -6.52 -4.87 -14.32
N ALA A 83 -6.32 -3.55 -14.36
CA ALA A 83 -7.43 -2.61 -14.44
C ALA A 83 -8.10 -2.70 -15.82
N VAL A 84 -9.43 -2.60 -15.82
CA VAL A 84 -10.24 -2.59 -17.03
C VAL A 84 -11.05 -1.30 -17.07
N ARG A 85 -10.94 -0.57 -18.17
CA ARG A 85 -11.71 0.65 -18.43
C ARG A 85 -12.60 0.45 -19.64
N GLU A 86 -13.89 0.55 -19.41
CA GLU A 86 -14.89 0.51 -20.47
C GLU A 86 -15.39 1.93 -20.74
N GLU A 87 -15.26 2.40 -21.98
CA GLU A 87 -15.79 3.70 -22.41
C GLU A 87 -16.76 3.51 -23.58
N SER A 88 -17.87 4.24 -23.56
CA SER A 88 -18.80 4.27 -24.68
C SER A 88 -18.28 5.22 -25.77
N ILE A 89 -18.42 4.78 -27.02
CA ILE A 89 -18.07 5.57 -28.22
C ILE A 89 -19.31 5.88 -29.06
N HIS A 90 -20.46 5.95 -28.40
CA HIS A 90 -21.77 6.17 -29.01
C HIS A 90 -21.85 7.55 -29.66
N CYS A 91 -22.18 7.60 -30.95
CA CYS A 91 -22.39 8.83 -31.72
C CYS A 91 -21.21 9.82 -31.67
N LYS A 92 -19.99 9.34 -31.46
CA LYS A 92 -18.76 10.15 -31.48
C LYS A 92 -18.19 10.27 -32.89
N SER A 93 -17.50 11.37 -33.18
CA SER A 93 -16.74 11.54 -34.42
C SER A 93 -15.47 10.68 -34.42
N VAL A 94 -14.83 10.54 -35.57
CA VAL A 94 -13.58 9.77 -35.69
C VAL A 94 -12.46 10.43 -34.87
N GLU A 95 -12.37 11.75 -34.91
CA GLU A 95 -11.37 12.54 -34.20
C GLU A 95 -11.54 12.42 -32.69
N GLU A 96 -12.79 12.46 -32.20
CA GLU A 96 -13.10 12.24 -30.79
C GLU A 96 -12.72 10.84 -30.34
N ILE A 97 -12.97 9.83 -31.17
CA ILE A 97 -12.58 8.44 -30.89
C ILE A 97 -11.06 8.29 -30.91
N ALA A 98 -10.36 8.91 -31.86
CA ALA A 98 -8.90 8.89 -31.94
C ALA A 98 -8.25 9.55 -30.72
N ALA A 99 -8.73 10.73 -30.33
CA ALA A 99 -8.30 11.41 -29.11
C ALA A 99 -8.59 10.56 -27.87
N LEU A 100 -9.73 9.88 -27.83
CA LEU A 100 -10.09 8.99 -26.73
C LEU A 100 -9.16 7.78 -26.62
N VAL A 101 -8.89 7.11 -27.75
CA VAL A 101 -8.03 5.94 -27.81
C VAL A 101 -6.59 6.32 -27.45
N GLN A 102 -6.11 7.47 -27.92
CA GLN A 102 -4.80 8.00 -27.53
C GLN A 102 -4.75 8.28 -26.01
N LYS A 103 -5.78 8.94 -25.46
CA LYS A 103 -5.89 9.16 -24.01
C LYS A 103 -5.84 7.84 -23.22
N LEU A 104 -6.50 6.77 -23.69
CA LEU A 104 -6.44 5.45 -23.05
C LEU A 104 -5.04 4.82 -23.16
N ALA A 105 -4.34 5.02 -24.27
CA ALA A 105 -2.97 4.54 -24.47
C ALA A 105 -1.96 5.24 -23.55
N ASP A 106 -2.16 6.53 -23.28
CA ASP A 106 -1.28 7.34 -22.45
C ASP A 106 -1.54 7.15 -20.94
N GLN A 107 -2.67 6.53 -20.57
CA GLN A 107 -3.04 6.25 -19.18
C GLN A 107 -2.32 5.01 -18.62
N SER A 108 -2.19 4.97 -17.29
CA SER A 108 -1.48 3.89 -16.57
C SER A 108 -2.37 2.77 -16.04
N GLY A 109 -3.69 2.89 -16.17
CA GLY A 109 -4.66 1.97 -15.56
C GLY A 109 -4.90 2.20 -14.06
N LEU A 110 -4.27 3.19 -13.43
CA LEU A 110 -4.59 3.58 -12.06
C LEU A 110 -5.98 4.22 -11.97
N ASP A 111 -6.56 4.19 -10.76
CA ASP A 111 -7.88 4.78 -10.55
C ASP A 111 -7.92 6.29 -10.79
N VAL A 112 -8.90 6.71 -11.61
CA VAL A 112 -9.22 8.11 -11.89
C VAL A 112 -10.08 8.64 -10.74
N ILE A 113 -9.43 8.80 -9.59
CA ILE A 113 -10.00 9.34 -8.35
C ILE A 113 -9.13 10.49 -7.85
N ARG A 114 -9.58 11.20 -6.83
CA ARG A 114 -8.85 12.34 -6.28
C ARG A 114 -7.45 11.94 -5.82
N ILE A 115 -6.44 12.59 -6.39
CA ILE A 115 -5.05 12.48 -5.96
C ILE A 115 -4.85 13.45 -4.79
N ARG A 116 -4.31 12.94 -3.67
CA ARG A 116 -4.15 13.73 -2.44
C ARG A 116 -3.00 14.72 -2.49
N LYS A 117 -1.85 14.30 -3.05
CA LYS A 117 -0.63 15.10 -3.16
C LYS A 117 -0.12 14.98 -4.60
N PRO A 118 0.20 16.09 -5.29
CA PRO A 118 0.68 16.06 -6.68
C PRO A 118 2.17 15.68 -6.80
N PHE A 119 2.80 15.28 -5.69
CA PHE A 119 4.18 14.82 -5.65
C PHE A 119 4.27 13.55 -4.80
N HIS A 120 5.28 12.74 -5.07
CA HIS A 120 5.61 11.53 -4.33
C HIS A 120 7.12 11.36 -4.34
N THR A 121 7.68 10.97 -3.18
CA THR A 121 9.10 10.64 -3.01
C THR A 121 9.20 9.57 -1.94
N ASP A 122 10.02 8.55 -2.18
CA ASP A 122 10.34 7.52 -1.19
C ASP A 122 11.44 7.99 -0.22
N SER A 123 12.21 9.01 -0.60
CA SER A 123 13.29 9.60 0.20
C SER A 123 13.01 11.09 0.45
N PRO A 124 12.21 11.43 1.48
CA PRO A 124 11.77 12.81 1.74
C PRO A 124 12.83 13.70 2.39
N SER A 125 13.84 13.16 3.09
CA SER A 125 14.95 13.92 3.68
C SER A 125 16.30 13.31 3.30
N ILE A 126 17.30 14.18 3.10
CA ILE A 126 18.67 13.79 2.72
C ILE A 126 19.63 13.90 3.92
N GLN A 127 19.46 14.92 4.78
CA GLN A 127 20.36 15.22 5.90
C GLN A 127 19.85 14.67 7.26
N GLY A 128 18.80 13.85 7.23
CA GLY A 128 18.07 13.42 8.42
C GLY A 128 16.76 14.17 8.59
N GLN A 129 15.72 13.45 9.03
CA GLN A 129 14.43 14.08 9.31
C GLN A 129 14.56 14.94 10.56
N TRP A 130 13.95 16.13 10.54
CA TRP A 130 13.90 16.97 11.73
C TRP A 130 13.25 16.21 12.90
N HIS A 131 13.92 16.24 14.04
CA HIS A 131 13.39 15.80 15.32
C HIS A 131 13.59 16.89 16.38
N PRO A 132 12.83 16.88 17.51
CA PRO A 132 12.89 17.95 18.51
C PRO A 132 14.29 18.23 19.10
N PHE A 133 15.21 17.26 19.04
CA PHE A 133 16.58 17.37 19.55
C PHE A 133 17.63 17.79 18.51
N THR A 134 17.24 18.01 17.24
CA THR A 134 18.19 18.30 16.13
C THR A 134 19.11 19.49 16.45
N ASN A 135 18.52 20.58 16.96
CA ASN A 135 19.23 21.84 17.25
C ASN A 135 19.35 22.07 18.76
N LYS A 136 19.48 21.00 19.55
CA LYS A 136 19.68 21.08 21.01
C LYS A 136 21.06 20.56 21.37
N PRO A 137 21.89 21.34 22.10
CA PRO A 137 23.18 20.86 22.56
C PRO A 137 22.98 19.73 23.60
N THR A 138 23.88 18.76 23.59
CA THR A 138 23.91 17.69 24.60
C THR A 138 24.58 18.22 25.87
N THR A 139 23.96 18.01 27.03
CA THR A 139 24.56 18.34 28.33
C THR A 139 25.68 17.34 28.67
N LEU A 140 26.70 17.79 29.41
CA LEU A 140 27.76 16.91 29.89
C LEU A 140 27.15 15.81 30.77
N GLY A 141 27.48 14.55 30.47
CA GLY A 141 26.90 13.38 31.15
C GLY A 141 25.43 13.11 30.84
N GLY A 142 24.83 13.82 29.87
CA GLY A 142 23.44 13.60 29.45
C GLY A 142 22.40 13.89 30.54
N LEU A 143 22.76 14.68 31.56
CA LEU A 143 21.88 14.97 32.68
C LEU A 143 20.66 15.76 32.27
N ARG A 144 19.55 15.43 32.90
CA ARG A 144 18.34 16.22 32.82
C ARG A 144 18.49 17.48 33.67
N PRO A 145 17.70 18.54 33.39
CA PRO A 145 17.65 19.71 34.25
C PRO A 145 17.34 19.31 35.70
N ARG A 146 18.16 19.78 36.65
CA ARG A 146 18.06 19.52 38.10
C ARG A 146 18.41 18.09 38.56
N GLU A 147 19.13 17.32 37.74
CA GLU A 147 19.64 16.00 38.12
C GLU A 147 21.03 16.11 38.77
N VAL A 148 21.21 15.48 39.93
CA VAL A 148 22.50 15.45 40.64
C VAL A 148 23.34 14.30 40.09
N GLN A 149 24.54 14.61 39.61
CA GLN A 149 25.56 13.63 39.23
C GLN A 149 26.15 13.03 40.51
N ASP A 150 26.23 11.69 40.59
CA ASP A 150 26.78 10.94 41.72
C ASP A 150 26.24 11.41 43.09
N PRO A 151 24.95 11.17 43.39
CA PRO A 151 24.43 11.45 44.72
C PRO A 151 25.30 10.69 45.73
N ALA A 152 25.88 11.43 46.70
CA ALA A 152 26.73 10.84 47.72
C ALA A 152 26.02 9.63 48.34
N PRO A 153 26.73 8.51 48.63
CA PRO A 153 26.12 7.43 49.39
C PRO A 153 25.57 8.08 50.66
N ALA A 154 24.28 7.85 50.94
CA ALA A 154 23.65 8.39 52.14
C ALA A 154 24.56 8.07 53.31
N GLN A 155 25.27 9.07 53.86
CA GLN A 155 25.98 8.89 55.10
C GLN A 155 24.88 8.62 56.11
N ASP A 156 24.82 7.37 56.58
CA ASP A 156 23.91 6.92 57.61
C ASP A 156 23.89 7.97 58.72
N ALA A 157 22.77 8.70 58.81
CA ALA A 157 22.48 9.58 59.94
C ALA A 157 22.45 8.80 61.28
N ALA A 158 22.60 7.46 61.24
CA ALA A 158 22.77 6.58 62.38
C ALA A 158 24.13 6.74 63.10
N GLU A 159 25.21 7.20 62.45
CA GLU A 159 26.53 7.19 63.10
C GLU A 159 26.77 8.38 64.07
N LEU A 160 25.97 9.46 63.97
CA LEU A 160 26.05 10.62 64.87
C LEU A 160 25.21 10.48 66.15
N LEU A 161 24.39 9.43 66.29
CA LEU A 161 23.61 9.14 67.51
C LEU A 161 24.26 8.10 68.44
N CYS A 162 25.40 7.50 68.07
CA CYS A 162 26.06 6.47 68.87
C CYS A 162 27.31 6.94 69.64
N LYS A 163 27.52 8.25 69.83
CA LYS A 163 28.60 8.77 70.71
C LYS A 163 28.18 9.01 72.16
N GLY A 164 27.01 8.50 72.59
CA GLY A 164 26.46 8.76 73.92
C GLY A 164 25.72 7.60 74.55
N ALA A 165 26.29 6.39 74.59
CA ALA A 165 25.80 5.34 75.49
C ALA A 165 26.94 4.39 75.87
N GLY A 166 27.23 4.29 77.17
CA GLY A 166 28.21 3.39 77.75
C GLY A 166 27.80 1.90 77.70
N PRO A 167 28.68 1.00 78.15
CA PRO A 167 28.59 -0.42 77.87
C PRO A 167 27.56 -1.12 78.77
N CYS A 168 26.42 -1.51 78.19
CA CYS A 168 25.49 -2.46 78.81
C CYS A 168 25.71 -3.86 78.23
N TRP A 169 26.35 -4.70 79.01
CA TRP A 169 26.39 -6.15 78.83
C TRP A 169 25.00 -6.72 79.04
N HIS A 170 24.39 -7.40 78.06
CA HIS A 170 23.45 -8.51 78.30
C HIS A 170 23.37 -9.45 77.08
N SER A 171 23.85 -10.67 77.32
CA SER A 171 23.37 -11.98 76.87
C SER A 171 22.80 -12.18 75.45
N ILE A 172 23.58 -12.90 74.65
CA ILE A 172 23.15 -13.60 73.43
C ILE A 172 22.17 -14.71 73.81
N VAL A 173 20.95 -14.67 73.28
CA VAL A 173 20.08 -15.83 73.14
C VAL A 173 19.81 -16.01 71.65
N ALA A 174 20.36 -17.09 71.09
CA ALA A 174 20.14 -17.53 69.73
C ALA A 174 18.80 -18.28 69.62
N LEU A 175 18.00 -17.93 68.61
CA LEU A 175 16.88 -18.71 68.08
C LEU A 175 16.80 -18.45 66.55
N PRO A 176 16.19 -19.36 65.77
CA PRO A 176 16.82 -19.87 64.57
C PRO A 176 16.28 -19.27 63.27
N GLN A 177 17.08 -19.58 62.27
CA GLN A 177 17.06 -19.27 60.85
C GLN A 177 15.77 -19.70 60.14
N GLU A 178 15.18 -18.78 59.37
CA GLU A 178 14.20 -19.07 58.31
C GLU A 178 14.73 -18.54 56.97
N HIS A 179 14.63 -19.39 55.96
CA HIS A 179 15.21 -19.25 54.64
C HIS A 179 14.65 -18.06 53.83
N VAL A 180 15.55 -17.33 53.16
CA VAL A 180 15.21 -16.56 51.96
C VAL A 180 16.19 -16.94 50.85
N ALA A 181 15.64 -17.40 49.73
CA ALA A 181 16.35 -17.84 48.54
C ALA A 181 17.06 -16.67 47.82
N PRO A 182 18.21 -16.90 47.15
CA PRO A 182 18.91 -15.84 46.44
C PRO A 182 18.24 -15.53 45.10
N ILE A 183 17.96 -14.24 44.86
CA ILE A 183 17.57 -13.71 43.56
C ILE A 183 18.80 -13.73 42.65
N GLY A 184 18.66 -14.43 41.53
CA GLY A 184 19.68 -14.59 40.51
C GLY A 184 19.92 -13.34 39.66
N GLN A 185 21.18 -13.22 39.27
CA GLN A 185 21.68 -12.82 37.94
C GLN A 185 20.95 -11.71 37.17
N LEU A 186 21.62 -10.56 37.17
CA LEU A 186 21.94 -9.72 36.01
C LEU A 186 21.40 -10.26 34.66
N ARG A 187 20.33 -9.62 34.14
CA ARG A 187 19.99 -9.69 32.72
C ARG A 187 20.31 -8.37 32.04
N HIS A 188 21.29 -8.49 31.15
CA HIS A 188 21.55 -7.73 29.94
C HIS A 188 20.27 -7.14 29.32
N TRP A 189 20.26 -5.81 29.10
CA TRP A 189 19.25 -5.12 28.30
C TRP A 189 19.59 -5.29 26.81
N PRO A 190 18.70 -5.87 25.97
CA PRO A 190 18.88 -5.79 24.54
C PRO A 190 18.34 -4.45 24.02
N GLU A 191 19.12 -3.86 23.12
CA GLU A 191 18.74 -2.73 22.27
C GLU A 191 17.48 -3.08 21.48
N THR A 192 16.35 -2.43 21.78
CA THR A 192 15.16 -2.51 20.94
C THR A 192 15.15 -1.34 19.96
N VAL A 193 15.65 -1.63 18.76
CA VAL A 193 15.39 -0.90 17.53
C VAL A 193 13.87 -0.87 17.30
N CYS A 194 13.30 0.34 17.26
CA CYS A 194 11.90 0.57 16.90
C CYS A 194 11.75 0.50 15.37
N SER A 195 11.60 -0.71 14.83
CA SER A 195 11.14 -0.94 13.46
C SER A 195 9.61 -0.99 13.43
N CYS A 196 8.97 0.15 13.11
CA CYS A 196 7.54 0.20 12.82
C CYS A 196 7.29 -0.17 11.36
N THR A 197 7.44 -1.44 11.01
CA THR A 197 6.85 -2.03 9.79
C THR A 197 5.60 -2.78 10.22
N ALA A 198 4.45 -2.11 10.13
CA ALA A 198 3.16 -2.78 10.22
C ALA A 198 2.79 -3.28 8.81
N GLU A 199 3.21 -4.50 8.47
CA GLU A 199 2.53 -5.28 7.44
C GLU A 199 1.14 -5.69 7.95
N PRO A 200 0.07 -5.55 7.14
CA PRO A 200 -1.23 -6.11 7.49
C PRO A 200 -1.21 -7.65 7.34
N PRO A 201 -1.84 -8.42 8.24
CA PRO A 201 -1.90 -9.87 8.09
C PRO A 201 -2.72 -10.25 6.85
N ALA A 202 -2.15 -11.17 6.07
CA ALA A 202 -2.82 -11.83 4.95
C ALA A 202 -4.15 -12.46 5.41
N ARG A 203 -5.22 -12.20 4.66
CA ARG A 203 -6.51 -12.88 4.85
C ARG A 203 -6.32 -14.38 4.58
N PRO A 204 -6.89 -15.29 5.40
CA PRO A 204 -6.94 -16.70 5.05
C PRO A 204 -7.75 -16.88 3.76
N ALA A 205 -7.19 -17.65 2.83
CA ALA A 205 -7.84 -18.09 1.61
C ALA A 205 -9.16 -18.81 1.97
N ARG A 206 -10.26 -18.42 1.31
CA ARG A 206 -11.51 -19.18 1.39
C ARG A 206 -11.29 -20.56 0.76
N PRO A 207 -11.87 -21.64 1.32
CA PRO A 207 -11.83 -22.94 0.68
C PRO A 207 -12.52 -22.89 -0.68
N SER A 208 -11.93 -23.54 -1.68
CA SER A 208 -12.57 -23.75 -2.99
C SER A 208 -13.85 -24.56 -2.81
N GLU A 209 -15.00 -23.95 -3.05
CA GLU A 209 -16.23 -24.71 -3.27
C GLU A 209 -16.04 -25.56 -4.53
N TYR A 210 -15.96 -26.86 -4.31
CA TYR A 210 -16.15 -27.89 -5.31
C TYR A 210 -17.47 -27.61 -6.04
N PHE A 211 -17.39 -27.18 -7.29
CA PHE A 211 -18.50 -27.25 -8.24
C PHE A 211 -18.86 -28.73 -8.40
N ARG A 212 -19.85 -29.22 -7.65
CA ARG A 212 -20.54 -30.46 -7.98
C ARG A 212 -21.20 -30.25 -9.33
N ARG A 213 -20.66 -30.87 -10.37
CA ARG A 213 -21.36 -31.08 -11.64
C ARG A 213 -22.64 -31.86 -11.35
N CYS A 214 -23.80 -31.22 -11.50
CA CYS A 214 -25.03 -31.95 -11.75
C CYS A 214 -24.90 -32.66 -13.11
N PRO A 215 -25.16 -33.97 -13.22
CA PRO A 215 -25.20 -34.64 -14.51
C PRO A 215 -26.39 -34.13 -15.33
N LEU A 216 -26.14 -33.78 -16.59
CA LEU A 216 -27.16 -33.42 -17.57
C LEU A 216 -28.11 -34.62 -17.81
N PRO A 217 -29.43 -34.41 -17.92
CA PRO A 217 -30.34 -35.48 -18.35
C PRO A 217 -30.11 -35.82 -19.83
N PRO A 218 -30.30 -37.09 -20.25
CA PRO A 218 -30.10 -37.51 -21.64
C PRO A 218 -31.16 -36.90 -22.58
N PRO A 219 -30.85 -36.75 -23.89
CA PRO A 219 -31.76 -36.16 -24.85
C PRO A 219 -33.01 -37.05 -25.04
N ARG A 220 -34.20 -36.42 -24.97
CA ARG A 220 -35.46 -37.04 -25.37
C ARG A 220 -35.36 -37.45 -26.85
N LYS A 221 -35.50 -38.75 -27.11
CA LYS A 221 -35.76 -39.27 -28.45
C LYS A 221 -37.07 -38.65 -28.96
N GLN A 222 -37.02 -38.00 -30.11
CA GLN A 222 -38.22 -37.70 -30.89
C GLN A 222 -38.77 -39.05 -31.38
N ALA A 223 -39.98 -39.39 -30.93
CA ALA A 223 -40.76 -40.44 -31.56
C ALA A 223 -41.47 -39.81 -32.76
N THR A 224 -41.34 -40.50 -33.89
CA THR A 224 -42.18 -40.42 -35.10
C THR A 224 -43.66 -40.46 -34.78
#